data_AF-A0A9P7ZS33-F1
#
_entry.id   AF-A0A9P7ZS33-F1
#
_cell.length_a   1.000
_cell.length_b   1.000
_cell.length_c   1.000
_cell.angle_alpha   90.00
_cell.angle_beta   90.00
_cell.angle_gamma   90.00
#
_symmetry.space_group_name_H-M   'P 1'
#
loop_
_entity.id
_entity.type
_entity.pdbx_description
1 polymer ?
#
loop_
_entity_poly.entity_id
_entity_poly.type
_entity_poly.pdbx_seq_one_letter_code
_entity_poly.pdbx_strand_id
1 'polypeptide(L)'
;MKSPIPDYLNKVLDRVRDDTSGANADYIEALAKADPDKMAVAVATVDGQVYSVGDDDVEFSMQSISKAFVYALAIEDRGLSGVLAKIGVEPSGDVFNKLSLEAGSNKPMNPMINAGAITAHSLVGPPDATAEVRVARILKGMSMLAGRELKVDEAVYEAEMKDWHRNMGLGFMLKAAGIIECDPAEAVKGYIRQCSINVTVRDLAIMAGTLGNGGVHPVTGKRVIPSLSVRQVLSVMTTCGMYDAAGDWVSRVGIPAKSGVAGGIIGALPGQIGLAVFSPRLDKKGNSVRGMSMCEHLSNDMGMHMMDITQVGRATVHTKVMTIAGGVKQEGNEVEIPIFELRGAIRFAGAERFTRALVEQLAAPSEARPTHGKHHNACAIVFSLKEAYSLNDVAQKLLREDCWRVMSEGRKLVVIDPNRVLSLKGNDELEKNPPKIVKSRQEARRYIGGAGCHKVSSHSDSGVDI
;
A
#
# COMPACT_ATOMS: atom_id res chain seq x y z
N MET A 1 19.32 17.64 -16.53
CA MET A 1 18.90 18.07 -15.18
C MET A 1 18.88 16.85 -14.28
N LYS A 2 19.41 16.91 -13.05
CA LYS A 2 19.31 15.82 -12.06
C LYS A 2 18.05 16.03 -11.22
N SER A 3 17.48 14.96 -10.66
CA SER A 3 16.37 15.07 -9.69
C SER A 3 16.84 15.86 -8.45
N PRO A 4 16.02 16.77 -7.89
CA PRO A 4 16.36 17.50 -6.67
C PRO A 4 16.17 16.68 -5.39
N ILE A 5 15.57 15.48 -5.48
CA ILE A 5 15.24 14.67 -4.30
C ILE A 5 16.49 14.25 -3.51
N PRO A 6 17.57 13.73 -4.13
CA PRO A 6 18.81 13.43 -3.39
C PRO A 6 19.42 14.64 -2.70
N ASP A 7 19.36 15.83 -3.30
CA ASP A 7 19.88 17.06 -2.69
C ASP A 7 19.07 17.43 -1.44
N TYR A 8 17.74 17.25 -1.48
CA TYR A 8 16.89 17.42 -0.31
C TYR A 8 17.21 16.38 0.78
N LEU A 9 17.36 15.10 0.42
CA LEU A 9 17.69 14.06 1.40
C LEU A 9 19.05 14.31 2.08
N ASN A 10 20.04 14.82 1.35
CA ASN A 10 21.32 15.25 1.94
C ASN A 10 21.12 16.38 2.96
N LYS A 11 20.28 17.38 2.66
CA LYS A 11 19.93 18.44 3.63
C LYS A 11 19.28 17.89 4.88
N VAL A 12 18.44 16.86 4.76
CA VAL A 12 17.84 16.18 5.92
C VAL A 12 18.93 15.52 6.77
N LEU A 13 19.87 14.79 6.16
CA LEU A 13 21.01 14.21 6.88
C LEU A 13 21.84 15.28 7.58
N ASP A 14 22.12 16.41 6.92
CA ASP A 14 22.91 17.48 7.51
C ASP A 14 22.22 18.15 8.71
N ARG A 15 20.89 18.31 8.68
CA ARG A 15 20.11 18.87 9.80
C ARG A 15 20.17 18.03 11.07
N VAL A 16 20.30 16.71 10.94
CA VAL A 16 20.29 15.78 12.07
C VAL A 16 21.69 15.30 12.46
N ARG A 17 22.71 15.65 11.69
CA ARG A 17 24.09 15.15 11.81
C ARG A 17 24.70 15.39 13.18
N ASP A 18 24.45 16.57 13.76
CA ASP A 18 25.07 17.00 15.01
C ASP A 18 24.34 16.48 16.26
N ASP A 19 23.15 15.88 16.12
CA ASP A 19 22.46 15.27 17.24
C ASP A 19 23.11 13.92 17.59
N THR A 20 23.99 13.92 18.59
CA THR A 20 24.66 12.71 19.09
C THR A 20 23.98 12.10 20.32
N SER A 21 22.73 12.49 20.61
CA SER A 21 22.02 11.98 21.78
C SER A 21 21.57 10.52 21.60
N GLY A 22 21.20 9.88 22.70
CA GLY A 22 20.88 8.45 22.73
C GLY A 22 22.12 7.55 22.82
N ALA A 23 21.92 6.25 22.69
CA ALA A 23 22.99 5.24 22.74
C ALA A 23 22.63 4.04 21.85
N ASN A 24 23.64 3.31 21.40
CA ASN A 24 23.40 2.04 20.69
C ASN A 24 22.74 1.03 21.64
N ALA A 25 22.04 0.04 21.06
CA ALA A 25 21.61 -1.13 21.83
C ALA A 25 22.83 -1.89 22.36
N ASP A 26 22.88 -2.13 23.66
CA ASP A 26 24.03 -2.70 24.37
C ASP A 26 23.90 -4.19 24.71
N TYR A 27 22.67 -4.72 24.69
CA TYR A 27 22.38 -6.12 25.01
C TYR A 27 22.75 -7.12 23.89
N ILE A 28 23.08 -6.64 22.69
CA ILE A 28 23.63 -7.44 21.58
C ILE A 28 25.00 -6.89 21.25
N GLU A 29 26.05 -7.70 21.43
CA GLU A 29 27.44 -7.27 21.26
C GLU A 29 27.73 -6.63 19.90
N ALA A 30 27.16 -7.19 18.82
CA ALA A 30 27.32 -6.64 17.46
C ALA A 30 26.70 -5.25 17.31
N LEU A 31 25.55 -4.98 17.95
CA LEU A 31 24.89 -3.67 17.90
C LEU A 31 25.59 -2.66 18.82
N ALA A 32 26.10 -3.11 19.96
CA ALA A 32 26.85 -2.28 20.90
C ALA A 32 28.12 -1.69 20.24
N LYS A 33 28.74 -2.46 19.33
CA LYS A 33 29.95 -2.09 18.59
C LYS A 33 29.69 -1.37 17.26
N ALA A 34 28.43 -1.18 16.86
CA ALA A 34 28.11 -0.48 15.62
C ALA A 34 28.62 0.97 15.65
N ASP A 35 29.12 1.46 14.51
CA ASP A 35 29.57 2.85 14.38
C ASP A 35 28.38 3.81 14.59
N PRO A 36 28.35 4.60 15.69
CA PRO A 36 27.18 5.38 16.07
C PRO A 36 26.97 6.63 15.19
N ASP A 37 27.94 6.97 14.33
CA ASP A 37 27.89 8.15 13.47
C ASP A 37 27.40 7.84 12.05
N LYS A 38 27.16 6.56 11.73
CA LYS A 38 26.54 6.13 10.48
C LYS A 38 25.10 6.61 10.39
N MET A 39 24.74 7.15 9.23
CA MET A 39 23.36 7.52 8.95
C MET A 39 23.02 7.50 7.46
N ALA A 40 21.81 7.05 7.16
CA ALA A 40 21.32 6.97 5.78
C ALA A 40 19.81 7.15 5.70
N VAL A 41 19.35 7.60 4.53
CA VAL A 41 17.92 7.71 4.20
C VAL A 41 17.68 7.22 2.78
N ALA A 42 16.57 6.52 2.58
CA ALA A 42 16.15 5.99 1.29
C ALA A 42 14.64 6.16 1.11
N VAL A 43 14.22 6.59 -0.08
CA VAL A 43 12.81 6.70 -0.50
C VAL A 43 12.64 5.90 -1.79
N ALA A 44 11.71 4.95 -1.78
CA ALA A 44 11.29 4.21 -2.96
C ALA A 44 9.88 4.66 -3.37
N THR A 45 9.70 5.13 -4.60
CA THR A 45 8.38 5.46 -5.14
C THR A 45 7.62 4.20 -5.55
N VAL A 46 6.29 4.26 -5.58
CA VAL A 46 5.45 3.11 -5.98
C VAL A 46 5.64 2.70 -7.44
N ASP A 47 6.23 3.55 -8.28
CA ASP A 47 6.59 3.30 -9.68
C ASP A 47 8.06 2.88 -9.87
N GLY A 48 8.78 2.58 -8.78
CA GLY A 48 10.07 1.88 -8.85
C GLY A 48 11.32 2.76 -8.86
N GLN A 49 11.22 4.07 -8.67
CA GLN A 49 12.39 4.92 -8.47
C GLN A 49 12.88 4.83 -7.02
N VAL A 50 14.20 4.77 -6.82
CA VAL A 50 14.81 4.73 -5.49
C VAL A 50 15.82 5.87 -5.37
N TYR A 51 15.59 6.75 -4.40
CA TYR A 51 16.50 7.82 -4.02
C TYR A 51 17.10 7.48 -2.67
N SER A 52 18.43 7.47 -2.57
CA SER A 52 19.10 7.19 -1.29
C SER A 52 20.42 7.95 -1.19
N VAL A 53 20.78 8.34 0.03
CA VAL A 53 21.96 9.14 0.37
C VAL A 53 22.46 8.77 1.77
N GLY A 54 23.70 9.16 2.09
CA GLY A 54 24.37 8.81 3.33
C GLY A 54 25.09 7.46 3.22
N ASP A 55 25.21 6.76 4.34
CA ASP A 55 25.80 5.42 4.44
C ASP A 55 24.82 4.33 3.95
N ASP A 56 24.33 4.46 2.72
CA ASP A 56 23.19 3.70 2.22
C ASP A 56 23.49 2.26 1.74
N ASP A 57 24.76 1.89 1.77
CA ASP A 57 25.31 0.57 1.47
C ASP A 57 25.62 -0.26 2.72
N VAL A 58 25.53 0.35 3.91
CA VAL A 58 25.77 -0.34 5.18
C VAL A 58 24.65 -1.34 5.44
N GLU A 59 25.03 -2.61 5.56
CA GLU A 59 24.13 -3.66 6.02
C GLU A 59 24.01 -3.66 7.55
N PHE A 60 22.80 -3.87 8.03
CA PHE A 60 22.48 -4.05 9.45
C PHE A 60 21.33 -5.06 9.62
N SER A 61 21.26 -5.70 10.79
CA SER A 61 20.18 -6.64 11.09
C SER A 61 18.83 -5.92 11.15
N MET A 62 17.83 -6.45 10.46
CA MET A 62 16.49 -5.86 10.33
C MET A 62 15.75 -5.76 11.67
N GLN A 63 16.04 -6.65 12.62
CA GLN A 63 15.47 -6.62 13.96
C GLN A 63 13.92 -6.63 13.92
N SER A 64 13.28 -5.83 14.78
CA SER A 64 11.82 -5.74 14.88
C SER A 64 11.12 -5.19 13.63
N ILE A 65 11.84 -4.63 12.65
CA ILE A 65 11.25 -4.26 11.35
C ILE A 65 10.66 -5.50 10.66
N SER A 66 11.30 -6.66 10.82
CA SER A 66 10.88 -7.93 10.22
C SER A 66 9.46 -8.35 10.60
N LYS A 67 8.96 -7.91 11.77
CA LYS A 67 7.64 -8.28 12.31
C LYS A 67 6.51 -7.90 11.36
N ALA A 68 6.59 -6.72 10.73
CA ALA A 68 5.56 -6.26 9.80
C ALA A 68 5.45 -7.18 8.58
N PHE A 69 6.58 -7.59 8.02
CA PHE A 69 6.64 -8.45 6.85
C PHE A 69 6.28 -9.90 7.18
N VAL A 70 6.75 -10.45 8.30
CA VAL A 70 6.37 -11.81 8.72
C VAL A 70 4.89 -11.89 9.08
N TYR A 71 4.30 -10.86 9.67
CA TYR A 71 2.85 -10.78 9.84
C TYR A 71 2.11 -10.84 8.50
N ALA A 72 2.62 -10.16 7.47
CA ALA A 72 2.05 -10.23 6.12
C ALA A 72 2.13 -11.66 5.54
N LEU A 73 3.28 -12.34 5.70
CA LEU A 73 3.47 -13.72 5.25
C LEU A 73 2.56 -14.70 6.00
N ALA A 74 2.38 -14.51 7.31
CA ALA A 74 1.46 -15.34 8.09
C ALA A 74 0.00 -15.17 7.62
N ILE A 75 -0.43 -13.95 7.29
CA ILE A 75 -1.76 -13.71 6.71
C ILE A 75 -1.88 -14.35 5.33
N GLU A 76 -0.83 -14.29 4.51
CA GLU A 76 -0.82 -14.94 3.20
C GLU A 76 -0.98 -16.46 3.33
N ASP A 77 -0.24 -17.09 4.23
CA ASP A 77 -0.20 -18.55 4.35
C ASP A 77 -1.42 -19.11 5.13
N ARG A 78 -2.01 -18.34 6.05
CA ARG A 78 -3.11 -18.79 6.94
C ARG A 78 -4.45 -18.12 6.74
N GLY A 79 -4.50 -17.07 5.93
CA GLY A 79 -5.64 -16.17 5.84
C GLY A 79 -5.78 -15.28 7.08
N LEU A 80 -6.44 -14.13 6.91
CA LEU A 80 -6.57 -13.13 7.96
C LEU A 80 -7.29 -13.67 9.21
N SER A 81 -8.39 -14.40 9.03
CA SER A 81 -9.16 -14.97 10.14
C SER A 81 -8.35 -15.97 10.95
N GLY A 82 -7.52 -16.79 10.30
CA GLY A 82 -6.65 -17.76 10.97
C GLY A 82 -5.59 -17.07 11.83
N VAL A 83 -5.02 -15.97 11.34
CA VAL A 83 -4.06 -15.17 12.12
C VAL A 83 -4.74 -14.43 13.28
N LEU A 84 -5.89 -13.79 13.05
CA LEU A 84 -6.61 -13.04 14.08
C LEU A 84 -7.20 -13.92 15.20
N ALA A 85 -7.37 -15.21 14.94
CA ALA A 85 -7.70 -16.19 15.99
C ALA A 85 -6.56 -16.38 17.01
N LYS A 86 -5.32 -16.03 16.64
CA LYS A 86 -4.12 -16.24 17.46
C LYS A 86 -3.41 -14.95 17.86
N ILE A 87 -3.65 -13.83 17.18
CA ILE A 87 -2.98 -12.54 17.41
C ILE A 87 -4.03 -11.41 17.40
N GLY A 88 -3.97 -10.52 18.39
CA GLY A 88 -4.77 -9.30 18.42
C GLY A 88 -4.27 -8.22 17.45
N VAL A 89 -4.88 -7.03 17.53
CA VAL A 89 -4.53 -5.86 16.71
C VAL A 89 -4.43 -4.57 17.52
N GLU A 90 -4.63 -4.67 18.84
CA GLU A 90 -4.71 -3.51 19.72
C GLU A 90 -3.33 -3.07 20.19
N PRO A 91 -3.08 -1.76 20.32
CA PRO A 91 -1.89 -1.26 20.97
C PRO A 91 -1.78 -1.85 22.38
N SER A 92 -0.58 -2.32 22.73
CA SER A 92 -0.27 -2.62 24.12
C SER A 92 0.12 -1.31 24.80
N GLY A 93 -0.69 -0.80 25.73
CA GLY A 93 -0.32 0.37 26.57
C GLY A 93 0.80 0.08 27.58
N ASP A 94 1.47 -1.06 27.42
CA ASP A 94 2.52 -1.56 28.26
C ASP A 94 3.85 -1.40 27.53
N VAL A 95 4.86 -0.90 28.26
CA VAL A 95 6.25 -0.84 27.81
C VAL A 95 6.62 -2.16 27.13
N PHE A 96 7.44 -2.10 26.08
CA PHE A 96 7.99 -3.22 25.28
C PHE A 96 8.38 -4.50 26.06
N ASN A 97 8.54 -4.39 27.39
CA ASN A 97 9.01 -5.38 28.34
C ASN A 97 7.94 -6.11 29.19
N LYS A 98 6.65 -5.77 29.16
CA LYS A 98 5.63 -6.54 29.90
C LYS A 98 5.04 -7.71 29.09
N LEU A 99 4.54 -8.70 29.80
CA LEU A 99 3.90 -9.91 29.28
C LEU A 99 2.48 -9.58 28.77
N SER A 100 2.37 -8.79 27.69
CA SER A 100 1.09 -8.26 27.21
C SER A 100 0.28 -9.32 26.44
N LEU A 101 -0.48 -10.13 27.19
CA LEU A 101 -1.54 -10.98 26.67
C LEU A 101 -2.91 -10.32 26.94
N GLU A 102 -3.84 -10.43 26.00
CA GLU A 102 -5.21 -9.95 26.13
C GLU A 102 -5.95 -10.75 27.23
N ALA A 103 -6.63 -10.04 28.14
CA ALA A 103 -7.38 -10.67 29.23
C ALA A 103 -8.49 -11.59 28.68
N GLY A 104 -8.56 -12.81 29.20
CA GLY A 104 -9.54 -13.83 28.80
C GLY A 104 -9.14 -14.63 27.56
N SER A 105 -8.76 -13.96 26.45
CA SER A 105 -8.39 -14.64 25.21
C SER A 105 -6.95 -15.19 25.21
N ASN A 106 -6.08 -14.62 26.06
CA ASN A 106 -4.64 -14.90 26.16
C ASN A 106 -3.86 -14.72 24.84
N LYS A 107 -4.44 -14.06 23.83
CA LYS A 107 -3.74 -13.72 22.59
C LYS A 107 -2.72 -12.61 22.86
N PRO A 108 -1.55 -12.62 22.22
CA PRO A 108 -0.70 -11.43 22.18
C PRO A 108 -1.48 -10.24 21.60
N MET A 109 -1.30 -9.06 22.19
CA MET A 109 -2.06 -7.84 21.87
C MET A 109 -2.00 -7.44 20.39
N ASN A 110 -0.84 -7.56 19.76
CA ASN A 110 -0.61 -7.23 18.35
C ASN A 110 0.66 -7.93 17.81
N PRO A 111 0.86 -8.03 16.48
CA PRO A 111 2.06 -8.63 15.89
C PRO A 111 3.35 -7.79 16.00
N MET A 112 3.28 -6.54 16.48
CA MET A 112 4.46 -5.64 16.55
C MET A 112 5.24 -5.80 17.87
N ILE A 113 4.63 -6.42 18.89
CA ILE A 113 5.31 -6.87 20.11
C ILE A 113 5.94 -8.26 19.92
N ASN A 114 6.92 -8.62 20.75
CA ASN A 114 7.65 -9.89 20.61
C ASN A 114 6.75 -11.12 20.70
N ALA A 115 5.78 -11.13 21.62
CA ALA A 115 4.86 -12.26 21.76
C ALA A 115 4.06 -12.49 20.46
N GLY A 116 3.49 -11.43 19.88
CA GLY A 116 2.78 -11.52 18.61
C GLY A 116 3.69 -11.85 17.43
N ALA A 117 4.94 -11.39 17.44
CA ALA A 117 5.92 -11.71 16.42
C ALA A 117 6.35 -13.19 16.44
N ILE A 118 6.55 -13.76 17.64
CA ILE A 118 6.84 -15.20 17.81
C ILE A 118 5.63 -16.02 17.35
N THR A 119 4.41 -15.60 17.68
CA THR A 119 3.20 -16.24 17.15
C THR A 119 3.11 -16.12 15.64
N ALA A 120 3.32 -14.93 15.06
CA ALA A 120 3.29 -14.72 13.61
C ALA A 120 4.33 -15.59 12.91
N HIS A 121 5.53 -15.69 13.46
CA HIS A 121 6.57 -16.60 13.00
C HIS A 121 6.03 -18.03 12.94
N SER A 122 5.50 -18.56 14.05
CA SER A 122 4.98 -19.94 14.12
C SER A 122 3.86 -20.26 13.12
N LEU A 123 3.17 -19.22 12.63
CA LEU A 123 2.08 -19.34 11.66
C LEU A 123 2.56 -19.35 10.20
N VAL A 124 3.81 -19.01 9.90
CA VAL A 124 4.31 -19.02 8.52
C VAL A 124 4.49 -20.46 8.01
N GLY A 125 4.13 -20.70 6.75
CA GLY A 125 4.12 -22.01 6.10
C GLY A 125 2.82 -22.81 6.34
N PRO A 126 2.72 -24.02 5.77
CA PRO A 126 1.58 -24.92 6.01
C PRO A 126 1.47 -25.35 7.50
N PRO A 127 0.30 -25.85 7.97
CA PRO A 127 0.08 -26.27 9.37
C PRO A 127 1.15 -27.16 9.98
N ASP A 128 1.67 -28.08 9.19
CA ASP A 128 2.67 -29.09 9.54
C ASP A 128 4.10 -28.69 9.17
N ALA A 129 4.35 -27.41 8.84
CA ALA A 129 5.69 -26.94 8.48
C ALA A 129 6.70 -27.16 9.62
N THR A 130 7.84 -27.76 9.28
CA THR A 130 9.00 -27.84 10.19
C THR A 130 9.61 -26.45 10.41
N ALA A 131 10.44 -26.33 11.43
CA ALA A 131 11.16 -25.09 11.73
C ALA A 131 12.01 -24.61 10.55
N GLU A 132 12.69 -25.53 9.85
CA GLU A 132 13.55 -25.24 8.70
C GLU A 132 12.75 -24.71 7.51
N VAL A 133 11.62 -25.36 7.20
CA VAL A 133 10.71 -24.94 6.11
C VAL A 133 10.18 -23.53 6.38
N ARG A 134 9.80 -23.24 7.62
CA ARG A 134 9.31 -21.93 8.05
C ARG A 134 10.37 -20.84 7.92
N VAL A 135 11.59 -21.09 8.40
CA VAL A 135 12.72 -20.16 8.26
C VAL A 135 13.04 -19.91 6.78
N ALA A 136 13.07 -20.95 5.95
CA ALA A 136 13.33 -20.82 4.52
C ALA A 136 12.22 -20.02 3.81
N ARG A 137 10.94 -20.22 4.16
CA ARG A 137 9.81 -19.46 3.63
C ARG A 137 9.90 -17.98 3.99
N ILE A 138 10.29 -17.66 5.24
CA ILE A 138 10.48 -16.27 5.69
C ILE A 138 11.63 -15.63 4.93
N LEU A 139 12.81 -16.27 4.88
CA LEU A 139 13.97 -15.72 4.18
C LEU A 139 13.70 -15.48 2.70
N LYS A 140 12.99 -16.42 2.05
CA LYS A 140 12.54 -16.27 0.66
C LYS A 140 11.56 -15.10 0.51
N GLY A 141 10.59 -14.96 1.41
CA GLY A 141 9.63 -13.85 1.38
C GLY A 141 10.31 -12.49 1.56
N MET A 142 11.24 -12.38 2.52
CA MET A 142 12.03 -11.17 2.73
C MET A 142 12.89 -10.83 1.51
N SER A 143 13.53 -11.84 0.91
CA SER A 143 14.32 -11.67 -0.32
C SER A 143 13.46 -11.21 -1.50
N MET A 144 12.25 -11.75 -1.65
CA MET A 144 11.30 -11.30 -2.67
C MET A 144 10.86 -9.86 -2.47
N LEU A 145 10.69 -9.41 -1.22
CA LEU A 145 10.34 -8.03 -0.89
C LEU A 145 11.49 -7.05 -1.12
N ALA A 146 12.73 -7.47 -0.88
CA ALA A 146 13.93 -6.66 -1.12
C ALA A 146 14.36 -6.64 -2.59
N GLY A 147 13.93 -7.63 -3.38
CA GLY A 147 14.33 -7.77 -4.78
C GLY A 147 15.72 -8.37 -4.98
N ARG A 148 16.34 -8.89 -3.90
CA ARG A 148 17.63 -9.60 -3.90
C ARG A 148 17.63 -10.71 -2.86
N GLU A 149 18.59 -11.63 -2.96
CA GLU A 149 18.80 -12.63 -1.91
C GLU A 149 19.33 -11.96 -0.64
N LEU A 150 18.61 -12.14 0.47
CA LEU A 150 19.03 -11.70 1.80
C LEU A 150 19.63 -12.87 2.57
N LYS A 151 20.46 -12.55 3.57
CA LYS A 151 21.15 -13.53 4.40
C LYS A 151 20.96 -13.23 5.88
N VAL A 152 21.04 -14.27 6.68
CA VAL A 152 21.09 -14.15 8.15
C VAL A 152 22.51 -13.78 8.55
N ASP A 153 22.62 -12.79 9.43
CA ASP A 153 23.84 -12.50 10.16
C ASP A 153 23.97 -13.48 11.33
N GLU A 154 24.79 -14.51 11.13
CA GLU A 154 24.98 -15.55 12.15
C GLU A 154 25.68 -14.98 13.40
N ALA A 155 26.46 -13.90 13.30
CA ALA A 155 27.09 -13.29 14.47
C ALA A 155 26.06 -12.56 15.36
N VAL A 156 25.11 -11.85 14.75
CA VAL A 156 23.97 -11.24 15.47
C VAL A 156 23.07 -12.32 16.07
N TYR A 157 22.76 -13.37 15.30
CA TYR A 157 21.94 -14.50 15.76
C TYR A 157 22.55 -15.17 17.00
N GLU A 158 23.83 -15.56 16.93
CA GLU A 158 24.52 -16.20 18.06
C GLU A 158 24.67 -15.27 19.27
N ALA A 159 24.83 -13.95 19.05
CA ALA A 159 24.85 -12.98 20.13
C ALA A 159 23.50 -12.87 20.84
N GLU A 160 22.39 -12.79 20.09
CA GLU A 160 21.03 -12.76 20.67
C GLU A 160 20.67 -14.07 21.38
N MET A 161 21.13 -15.21 20.86
CA MET A 161 20.88 -16.52 21.47
C MET A 161 21.49 -16.65 22.88
N LYS A 162 22.52 -15.87 23.24
CA LYS A 162 23.10 -15.86 24.59
C LYS A 162 22.16 -15.27 25.65
N ASP A 163 21.22 -14.41 25.27
CA ASP A 163 20.27 -13.75 26.18
C ASP A 163 18.79 -13.93 25.74
N TRP A 164 18.49 -15.06 25.08
CA TRP A 164 17.16 -15.38 24.56
C TRP A 164 16.09 -15.69 25.64
N HIS A 165 16.45 -15.68 26.93
CA HIS A 165 15.62 -16.15 28.04
C HIS A 165 14.25 -15.48 28.12
N ARG A 166 14.20 -14.16 27.87
CA ARG A 166 12.93 -13.42 27.87
C ARG A 166 12.00 -13.91 26.75
N ASN A 167 12.51 -14.07 25.54
CA ASN A 167 11.72 -14.57 24.41
C ASN A 167 11.31 -16.03 24.64
N MET A 168 12.14 -16.85 25.32
CA MET A 168 11.76 -18.18 25.75
C MET A 168 10.64 -18.20 26.78
N GLY A 169 10.65 -17.28 27.75
CA GLY A 169 9.52 -17.10 28.67
C GLY A 169 8.22 -16.81 27.93
N LEU A 170 8.27 -15.91 26.93
CA LEU A 170 7.12 -15.64 26.05
C LEU A 170 6.69 -16.90 25.27
N GLY A 171 7.63 -17.66 24.71
CA GLY A 171 7.34 -18.91 24.00
C GLY A 171 6.59 -19.91 24.86
N PHE A 172 7.05 -20.17 26.09
CA PHE A 172 6.36 -21.08 27.02
C PHE A 172 4.97 -20.57 27.41
N MET A 173 4.82 -19.26 27.63
CA MET A 173 3.51 -18.68 27.92
C MET A 173 2.53 -18.84 26.76
N LEU A 174 2.98 -18.58 25.53
CA LEU A 174 2.17 -18.76 24.33
C LEU A 174 1.76 -20.22 24.12
N LYS A 175 2.65 -21.17 24.46
CA LYS A 175 2.37 -22.61 24.42
C LYS A 175 1.36 -23.02 25.48
N ALA A 176 1.54 -22.57 26.72
CA ALA A 176 0.61 -22.82 27.82
C ALA A 176 -0.80 -22.25 27.53
N ALA A 177 -0.86 -21.12 26.82
CA ALA A 177 -2.11 -20.50 26.37
C ALA A 177 -2.73 -21.17 25.12
N GLY A 178 -2.09 -22.19 24.53
CA GLY A 178 -2.56 -22.84 23.29
C GLY A 178 -2.48 -21.96 22.04
N ILE A 179 -1.74 -20.85 22.10
CA ILE A 179 -1.56 -19.93 20.97
C ILE A 179 -0.61 -20.55 19.94
N ILE A 180 0.54 -21.04 20.38
CA ILE A 180 1.49 -21.77 19.53
C ILE A 180 1.41 -23.28 19.78
N GLU A 181 1.53 -24.06 18.70
CA GLU A 181 1.43 -25.53 18.74
C GLU A 181 2.78 -26.22 18.60
N CYS A 182 3.79 -25.58 18.02
CA CYS A 182 5.15 -26.11 17.91
C CYS A 182 5.91 -26.05 19.26
N ASP A 183 7.17 -26.49 19.26
CA ASP A 183 8.06 -26.28 20.41
C ASP A 183 8.33 -24.76 20.57
N PRO A 184 8.15 -24.18 21.78
CA PRO A 184 8.61 -22.83 22.08
C PRO A 184 10.03 -22.50 21.62
N ALA A 185 10.97 -23.44 21.78
CA ALA A 185 12.36 -23.21 21.40
C ALA A 185 12.52 -23.03 19.89
N GLU A 186 11.80 -23.78 19.08
CA GLU A 186 11.80 -23.65 17.62
C GLU A 186 11.24 -22.29 17.18
N ALA A 187 10.11 -21.87 17.75
CA ALA A 187 9.49 -20.59 17.41
C ALA A 187 10.39 -19.40 17.77
N VAL A 188 11.02 -19.46 18.95
CA VAL A 188 11.90 -18.38 19.44
C VAL A 188 13.20 -18.32 18.63
N LYS A 189 13.84 -19.47 18.37
CA LYS A 189 15.05 -19.52 17.52
C LYS A 189 14.77 -18.98 16.12
N GLY A 190 13.66 -19.41 15.52
CA GLY A 190 13.26 -18.91 14.21
C GLY A 190 12.97 -17.40 14.20
N TYR A 191 12.33 -16.88 15.25
CA TYR A 191 12.10 -15.44 15.42
C TYR A 191 13.41 -14.64 15.54
N ILE A 192 14.37 -15.09 16.36
CA ILE A 192 15.69 -14.46 16.50
C ILE A 192 16.44 -14.49 15.16
N ARG A 193 16.36 -15.61 14.44
CA ARG A 193 16.97 -15.75 13.11
C ARG A 193 16.35 -14.81 12.07
N GLN A 194 15.05 -14.59 12.14
CA GLN A 194 14.34 -13.57 11.35
C GLN A 194 14.81 -12.14 11.70
N CYS A 195 15.00 -11.82 12.98
CA CYS A 195 15.53 -10.52 13.41
C CYS A 195 16.96 -10.28 12.92
N SER A 196 17.72 -11.35 12.73
CA SER A 196 19.12 -11.31 12.30
C SER A 196 19.30 -11.23 10.78
N ILE A 197 18.25 -11.05 9.97
CA ILE A 197 18.38 -10.90 8.52
C ILE A 197 19.01 -9.52 8.21
N ASN A 198 20.11 -9.49 7.46
CA ASN A 198 20.79 -8.26 7.07
C ASN A 198 20.13 -7.58 5.87
N VAL A 199 20.05 -6.25 5.96
CA VAL A 199 19.48 -5.35 4.96
C VAL A 199 20.20 -4.01 4.96
N THR A 200 20.09 -3.29 3.85
CA THR A 200 20.44 -1.87 3.73
C THR A 200 19.17 -1.01 3.83
N VAL A 201 19.34 0.32 3.96
CA VAL A 201 18.20 1.24 3.83
C VAL A 201 17.53 1.17 2.45
N ARG A 202 18.28 0.86 1.39
CA ARG A 202 17.73 0.70 0.03
C ARG A 202 16.79 -0.50 -0.04
N ASP A 203 17.18 -1.63 0.55
CA ASP A 203 16.33 -2.81 0.63
C ASP A 203 15.04 -2.48 1.39
N LEU A 204 15.17 -1.88 2.57
CA LEU A 204 14.04 -1.53 3.41
C LEU A 204 13.08 -0.54 2.74
N ALA A 205 13.59 0.43 1.99
CA ALA A 205 12.75 1.37 1.25
C ALA A 205 11.93 0.65 0.16
N ILE A 206 12.52 -0.30 -0.57
CA ILE A 206 11.81 -1.10 -1.58
C ILE A 206 10.77 -2.03 -0.91
N MET A 207 11.15 -2.68 0.20
CA MET A 207 10.25 -3.54 0.96
C MET A 207 9.04 -2.73 1.49
N ALA A 208 9.29 -1.55 2.07
CA ALA A 208 8.25 -0.63 2.52
C ALA A 208 7.44 -0.08 1.34
N GLY A 209 8.07 0.17 0.19
CA GLY A 209 7.43 0.60 -1.05
C GLY A 209 6.48 -0.46 -1.59
N THR A 210 6.78 -1.74 -1.38
CA THR A 210 5.85 -2.84 -1.67
C THR A 210 4.59 -2.76 -0.83
N LEU A 211 4.70 -2.42 0.47
CA LEU A 211 3.53 -2.15 1.32
C LEU A 211 2.80 -0.88 0.88
N GLY A 212 3.52 0.21 0.61
CA GLY A 212 2.96 1.46 0.08
C GLY A 212 2.20 1.24 -1.23
N ASN A 213 2.64 0.30 -2.07
CA ASN A 213 2.03 -0.04 -3.36
C ASN A 213 0.98 -1.17 -3.27
N GLY A 214 0.36 -1.39 -2.11
CA GLY A 214 -0.71 -2.38 -1.97
C GLY A 214 -0.26 -3.83 -2.23
N GLY A 215 1.00 -4.12 -1.93
CA GLY A 215 1.63 -5.44 -2.01
C GLY A 215 2.24 -5.78 -3.35
N VAL A 216 2.36 -4.81 -4.25
CA VAL A 216 3.04 -4.95 -5.55
C VAL A 216 4.45 -4.39 -5.44
N HIS A 217 5.45 -5.21 -5.74
CA HIS A 217 6.84 -4.79 -5.67
C HIS A 217 7.09 -3.66 -6.68
N PRO A 218 7.61 -2.49 -6.27
CA PRO A 218 7.62 -1.28 -7.09
C PRO A 218 8.52 -1.41 -8.33
N VAL A 219 9.64 -2.13 -8.23
CA VAL A 219 10.56 -2.37 -9.36
C VAL A 219 10.09 -3.50 -10.29
N THR A 220 9.68 -4.64 -9.74
CA THR A 220 9.38 -5.84 -10.56
C THR A 220 7.93 -5.93 -11.03
N GLY A 221 7.01 -5.13 -10.46
CA GLY A 221 5.59 -5.18 -10.74
C GLY A 221 4.88 -6.46 -10.26
N LYS A 222 5.59 -7.37 -9.59
CA LYS A 222 5.01 -8.62 -9.08
C LYS A 222 4.25 -8.37 -7.79
N ARG A 223 3.06 -8.96 -7.66
CA ARG A 223 2.34 -9.01 -6.38
C ARG A 223 3.06 -9.98 -5.44
N VAL A 224 3.61 -9.44 -4.36
CA VAL A 224 4.28 -10.21 -3.30
C VAL A 224 3.34 -10.41 -2.11
N ILE A 225 2.48 -9.44 -1.83
CA ILE A 225 1.50 -9.52 -0.73
C ILE A 225 0.09 -9.21 -1.27
N PRO A 226 -0.96 -9.93 -0.86
CA PRO A 226 -2.34 -9.55 -1.17
C PRO A 226 -2.70 -8.17 -0.61
N SER A 227 -3.46 -7.38 -1.35
CA SER A 227 -3.78 -5.98 -0.98
C SER A 227 -4.55 -5.87 0.34
N LEU A 228 -5.44 -6.82 0.64
CA LEU A 228 -6.17 -6.87 1.91
C LEU A 228 -5.23 -7.14 3.10
N SER A 229 -4.23 -8.00 2.92
CA SER A 229 -3.19 -8.26 3.93
C SER A 229 -2.33 -7.02 4.15
N VAL A 230 -1.96 -6.31 3.08
CA VAL A 230 -1.23 -5.05 3.19
C VAL A 230 -2.02 -4.00 3.96
N ARG A 231 -3.32 -3.85 3.69
CA ARG A 231 -4.18 -2.95 4.47
C ARG A 231 -4.12 -3.29 5.96
N GLN A 232 -4.21 -4.57 6.31
CA GLN A 232 -4.12 -5.01 7.70
C GLN A 232 -2.74 -4.69 8.33
N VAL A 233 -1.65 -4.97 7.61
CA VAL A 233 -0.29 -4.71 8.08
C VAL A 233 -0.08 -3.22 8.33
N LEU A 234 -0.49 -2.36 7.39
CA LEU A 234 -0.39 -0.91 7.51
C LEU A 234 -1.22 -0.37 8.69
N SER A 235 -2.44 -0.90 8.90
CA SER A 235 -3.27 -0.53 10.05
C SER A 235 -2.54 -0.78 11.37
N VAL A 236 -1.96 -1.97 11.54
CA VAL A 236 -1.25 -2.32 12.77
C VAL A 236 0.10 -1.59 12.88
N MET A 237 0.81 -1.34 11.79
CA MET A 237 2.02 -0.50 11.81
C MET A 237 1.68 0.92 12.28
N THR A 238 0.53 1.46 11.87
CA THR A 238 0.07 2.80 12.27
C THR A 238 -0.18 2.87 13.78
N THR A 239 -0.86 1.87 14.35
CA THR A 239 -1.30 1.91 15.75
C THR A 239 -0.29 1.33 16.74
N CYS A 240 0.57 0.41 16.30
CA CYS A 240 1.44 -0.38 17.17
C CYS A 240 2.93 -0.34 16.79
N GLY A 241 3.27 0.19 15.60
CA GLY A 241 4.60 0.00 15.02
C GLY A 241 5.72 0.79 15.70
N MET A 242 5.38 1.91 16.34
CA MET A 242 6.30 2.78 17.08
C MET A 242 6.15 2.65 18.61
N TYR A 243 5.57 1.53 19.07
CA TYR A 243 5.41 1.20 20.50
C TYR A 243 4.73 2.34 21.28
N ASP A 244 5.30 2.74 22.43
CA ASP A 244 4.84 3.82 23.31
C ASP A 244 4.93 5.23 22.67
N ALA A 245 5.38 5.33 21.42
CA ALA A 245 5.40 6.57 20.64
C ALA A 245 4.36 6.55 19.50
N ALA A 246 3.53 5.51 19.35
CA ALA A 246 2.61 5.42 18.21
C ALA A 246 1.64 6.61 18.09
N GLY A 247 1.09 7.09 19.21
CA GLY A 247 0.21 8.28 19.22
C GLY A 247 0.93 9.55 18.75
N ASP A 248 2.08 9.85 19.35
CA ASP A 248 2.93 11.00 18.98
C ASP A 248 3.37 10.91 17.50
N TRP A 249 3.72 9.70 17.06
CA TRP A 249 4.17 9.42 15.70
C TRP A 249 3.08 9.67 14.67
N VAL A 250 1.87 9.16 14.89
CA VAL A 250 0.74 9.39 13.97
C VAL A 250 0.41 10.88 13.86
N SER A 251 0.58 11.65 14.93
CA SER A 251 0.30 13.09 14.91
C SER A 251 1.40 13.94 14.27
N ARG A 252 2.67 13.57 14.40
CA ARG A 252 3.81 14.37 13.93
C ARG A 252 4.33 13.94 12.56
N VAL A 253 4.32 12.63 12.31
CA VAL A 253 4.89 12.01 11.11
C VAL A 253 3.80 11.41 10.24
N GLY A 254 2.82 10.72 10.82
CA GLY A 254 1.66 10.19 10.09
C GLY A 254 2.01 9.21 8.96
N ILE A 255 3.15 8.52 9.02
CA ILE A 255 3.51 7.46 8.08
C ILE A 255 3.43 6.12 8.81
N PRO A 256 2.64 5.12 8.38
CA PRO A 256 2.68 3.78 8.97
C PRO A 256 4.11 3.24 9.03
N ALA A 257 4.61 2.93 10.23
CA ALA A 257 6.05 2.70 10.42
C ALA A 257 6.38 1.54 11.36
N LYS A 258 7.65 1.12 11.34
CA LYS A 258 8.21 0.17 12.32
C LYS A 258 9.69 0.47 12.55
N SER A 259 10.08 0.58 13.81
CA SER A 259 11.49 0.70 14.23
C SER A 259 12.14 -0.65 14.56
N GLY A 260 13.46 -0.69 14.44
CA GLY A 260 14.33 -1.78 14.89
C GLY A 260 15.49 -1.24 15.72
N VAL A 261 15.90 -2.02 16.74
CA VAL A 261 16.95 -1.65 17.70
C VAL A 261 18.35 -1.52 17.09
N ALA A 262 18.56 -1.98 15.85
CA ALA A 262 19.78 -1.72 15.11
C ALA A 262 19.87 -0.26 14.61
N GLY A 263 18.83 0.56 14.81
CA GLY A 263 18.79 1.95 14.36
C GLY A 263 17.99 2.18 13.08
N GLY A 264 17.39 1.12 12.52
CA GLY A 264 16.54 1.22 11.35
C GLY A 264 15.11 1.66 11.67
N ILE A 265 14.49 2.43 10.79
CA ILE A 265 13.04 2.67 10.78
C ILE A 265 12.55 2.53 9.34
N ILE A 266 11.44 1.81 9.15
CA ILE A 266 10.70 1.83 7.88
C ILE A 266 9.42 2.65 8.01
N GLY A 267 9.01 3.27 6.90
CA GLY A 267 7.72 3.93 6.74
C GLY A 267 7.10 3.55 5.40
N ALA A 268 5.79 3.27 5.36
CA ALA A 268 5.08 2.94 4.14
C ALA A 268 3.86 3.86 3.99
N LEU A 269 3.97 4.88 3.12
CA LEU A 269 2.90 5.83 2.87
C LEU A 269 1.98 5.29 1.75
N PRO A 270 0.71 4.93 2.04
CA PRO A 270 -0.14 4.21 1.10
C PRO A 270 -0.35 4.99 -0.21
N GLY A 271 -0.05 4.34 -1.34
CA GLY A 271 -0.21 4.88 -2.68
C GLY A 271 0.89 5.86 -3.13
N GLN A 272 1.90 6.13 -2.29
CA GLN A 272 2.90 7.17 -2.57
C GLN A 272 4.32 6.62 -2.59
N ILE A 273 4.83 6.18 -1.43
CA ILE A 273 6.24 5.80 -1.26
C ILE A 273 6.45 4.74 -0.17
N GLY A 274 7.60 4.07 -0.22
CA GLY A 274 8.28 3.49 0.94
C GLY A 274 9.45 4.35 1.36
N LEU A 275 9.72 4.39 2.66
CA LEU A 275 10.78 5.13 3.32
C LEU A 275 11.56 4.17 4.20
N ALA A 276 12.88 4.34 4.24
CA ALA A 276 13.71 3.76 5.26
C ALA A 276 14.79 4.74 5.70
N VAL A 277 15.11 4.71 6.99
CA VAL A 277 16.22 5.46 7.59
C VAL A 277 17.04 4.52 8.47
N PHE A 278 18.31 4.87 8.65
CA PHE A 278 19.22 4.16 9.52
C PHE A 278 20.06 5.17 10.31
N SER A 279 20.13 4.99 11.62
CA SER A 279 21.07 5.67 12.52
C SER A 279 21.10 4.90 13.86
N PRO A 280 22.23 4.32 14.29
CA PRO A 280 22.28 3.36 15.40
C PRO A 280 21.80 3.86 16.77
N ARG A 281 22.08 5.12 17.13
CA ARG A 281 21.73 5.67 18.46
C ARG A 281 20.21 5.68 18.69
N LEU A 282 19.78 5.07 19.79
CA LEU A 282 18.38 4.94 20.20
C LEU A 282 18.03 5.90 21.35
N ASP A 283 16.78 6.35 21.36
CA ASP A 283 16.16 7.04 22.49
C ASP A 283 15.78 6.07 23.63
N LYS A 284 15.22 6.61 24.72
CA LYS A 284 14.75 5.82 25.87
C LYS A 284 13.59 4.87 25.55
N LYS A 285 12.91 5.06 24.42
CA LYS A 285 11.80 4.21 23.93
C LYS A 285 12.30 3.15 22.92
N GLY A 286 13.61 3.10 22.63
CA GLY A 286 14.23 2.14 21.72
C GLY A 286 14.08 2.48 20.23
N ASN A 287 13.80 3.74 19.89
CA ASN A 287 13.71 4.22 18.51
C ASN A 287 14.96 5.01 18.12
N SER A 288 15.38 4.93 16.85
CA SER A 288 16.51 5.71 16.33
C SER A 288 16.27 7.22 16.49
N VAL A 289 17.15 7.93 17.22
CA VAL A 289 17.00 9.36 17.50
C VAL A 289 16.96 10.16 16.21
N ARG A 290 18.04 10.09 15.42
CA ARG A 290 18.12 10.79 14.13
C ARG A 290 17.09 10.24 13.15
N GLY A 291 16.84 8.93 13.15
CA GLY A 291 15.85 8.32 12.26
C GLY A 291 14.44 8.90 12.46
N MET A 292 14.01 9.12 13.71
CA MET A 292 12.74 9.76 14.01
C MET A 292 12.69 11.20 13.45
N SER A 293 13.75 11.98 13.68
CA SER A 293 13.86 13.37 13.19
C SER A 293 13.89 13.45 11.65
N MET A 294 14.60 12.53 10.98
CA MET A 294 14.57 12.42 9.53
C MET A 294 13.14 12.21 9.03
N CYS A 295 12.42 11.23 9.58
CA CYS A 295 11.03 10.96 9.18
C CYS A 295 10.10 12.15 9.42
N GLU A 296 10.28 12.90 10.52
CA GLU A 296 9.54 14.13 10.80
C GLU A 296 9.84 15.23 9.77
N HIS A 297 11.10 15.41 9.36
CA HIS A 297 11.45 16.33 8.27
C HIS A 297 10.82 15.91 6.93
N LEU A 298 10.86 14.63 6.56
CA LEU A 298 10.21 14.15 5.35
C LEU A 298 8.70 14.38 5.35
N SER A 299 8.03 14.13 6.49
CA SER A 299 6.61 14.42 6.67
C SER A 299 6.31 15.91 6.46
N ASN A 300 7.00 16.79 7.19
CA ASN A 300 6.71 18.22 7.22
C ASN A 300 7.08 18.95 5.93
N ASP A 301 8.28 18.70 5.40
CA ASP A 301 8.80 19.48 4.26
C ASP A 301 8.21 19.00 2.92
N MET A 302 7.80 17.73 2.83
CA MET A 302 7.27 17.13 1.59
C MET A 302 5.79 16.76 1.65
N GLY A 303 5.09 17.06 2.75
CA GLY A 303 3.68 16.71 2.94
C GLY A 303 3.42 15.20 2.97
N MET A 304 4.40 14.41 3.42
CA MET A 304 4.32 12.95 3.47
C MET A 304 3.57 12.46 4.70
N HIS A 305 2.30 12.87 4.83
CA HIS A 305 1.47 12.51 5.98
C HIS A 305 0.20 11.80 5.50
N MET A 306 -0.17 10.67 6.12
CA MET A 306 -1.35 9.90 5.69
C MET A 306 -2.67 10.67 5.81
N MET A 307 -2.71 11.70 6.68
CA MET A 307 -3.86 12.59 6.86
C MET A 307 -3.77 13.87 6.01
N ASP A 308 -2.68 14.08 5.27
CA ASP A 308 -2.60 15.12 4.24
C ASP A 308 -3.27 14.60 2.97
N ILE A 309 -4.60 14.67 2.97
CA ILE A 309 -5.44 14.02 1.97
C ILE A 309 -5.43 14.82 0.65
N THR A 310 -4.92 14.20 -0.40
CA THR A 310 -5.06 14.68 -1.77
C THR A 310 -6.51 14.54 -2.27
N GLN A 311 -7.05 15.56 -2.96
CA GLN A 311 -8.42 15.54 -3.51
C GLN A 311 -8.54 14.68 -4.79
N VAL A 312 -8.08 13.42 -4.76
CA VAL A 312 -7.98 12.51 -5.91
C VAL A 312 -9.30 12.38 -6.68
N GLY A 313 -10.44 12.36 -5.96
CA GLY A 313 -11.76 12.22 -6.56
C GLY A 313 -12.13 13.34 -7.53
N ARG A 314 -11.60 14.57 -7.37
CA ARG A 314 -11.92 15.70 -8.27
C ARG A 314 -11.27 15.58 -9.64
N ALA A 315 -10.04 15.02 -9.71
CA ALA A 315 -9.27 14.87 -10.94
C ALA A 315 -9.57 13.56 -11.70
N THR A 316 -10.45 12.71 -11.15
CA THR A 316 -10.66 11.34 -11.66
C THR A 316 -11.63 11.28 -12.85
N VAL A 317 -12.60 12.20 -12.94
CA VAL A 317 -13.69 12.15 -13.93
C VAL A 317 -13.73 13.44 -14.73
N HIS A 318 -13.59 13.34 -16.04
CA HIS A 318 -13.82 14.43 -16.99
C HIS A 318 -14.94 14.04 -17.94
N THR A 319 -15.99 14.85 -17.99
CA THR A 319 -17.04 14.73 -19.01
C THR A 319 -16.62 15.55 -20.22
N LYS A 320 -16.64 14.95 -21.41
CA LYS A 320 -16.47 15.63 -22.69
C LYS A 320 -17.64 15.32 -23.59
N VAL A 321 -18.03 16.25 -24.44
CA VAL A 321 -19.04 16.01 -25.47
C VAL A 321 -18.34 15.78 -26.81
N MET A 322 -18.82 14.80 -27.56
CA MET A 322 -18.39 14.56 -28.93
C MET A 322 -19.60 14.66 -29.86
N THR A 323 -19.57 15.62 -30.76
CA THR A 323 -20.57 15.74 -31.83
C THR A 323 -20.16 14.86 -33.01
N ILE A 324 -21.05 13.96 -33.42
CA ILE A 324 -20.89 13.12 -34.60
C ILE A 324 -21.94 13.54 -35.63
N ALA A 325 -21.50 13.86 -36.84
CA ALA A 325 -22.40 13.91 -37.99
C ALA A 325 -22.59 12.49 -38.56
N GLY A 326 -23.83 12.15 -38.89
CA GLY A 326 -24.18 10.87 -39.52
C GLY A 326 -23.30 10.55 -40.73
N GLY A 327 -22.94 9.27 -40.89
CA GLY A 327 -22.25 8.80 -42.10
C GLY A 327 -23.16 8.80 -43.34
N VAL A 328 -22.63 8.33 -44.48
CA VAL A 328 -23.25 8.33 -45.84
C VAL A 328 -24.67 7.72 -45.93
N LYS A 329 -25.20 7.11 -44.87
CA LYS A 329 -26.57 6.54 -44.80
C LYS A 329 -27.54 7.26 -43.83
N GLN A 330 -27.13 8.36 -43.21
CA GLN A 330 -27.96 9.18 -42.33
C GLN A 330 -27.81 10.65 -42.73
N GLU A 331 -28.69 11.12 -43.62
CA GLU A 331 -28.78 12.54 -43.93
C GLU A 331 -29.25 13.31 -42.68
N GLY A 332 -28.43 14.25 -42.20
CA GLY A 332 -28.95 15.53 -41.72
C GLY A 332 -28.91 15.88 -40.23
N ASN A 333 -28.72 14.96 -39.27
CA ASN A 333 -28.74 15.36 -37.85
C ASN A 333 -27.38 15.14 -37.17
N GLU A 334 -26.79 16.24 -36.68
CA GLU A 334 -25.70 16.21 -35.71
C GLU A 334 -26.20 15.56 -34.41
N VAL A 335 -25.47 14.55 -33.93
CA VAL A 335 -25.78 13.87 -32.67
C VAL A 335 -24.68 14.15 -31.67
N GLU A 336 -25.05 14.77 -30.56
CA GLU A 336 -24.15 14.91 -29.41
C GLU A 336 -24.07 13.60 -28.63
N ILE A 337 -22.86 13.13 -28.42
CA ILE A 337 -22.56 11.90 -27.71
C ILE A 337 -21.69 12.23 -26.52
N PRO A 338 -22.20 12.09 -25.29
CA PRO A 338 -21.38 12.33 -24.11
C PRO A 338 -20.33 11.21 -23.96
N ILE A 339 -19.10 11.64 -23.72
CA ILE A 339 -17.95 10.81 -23.37
C ILE A 339 -17.60 11.09 -21.91
N PHE A 340 -17.73 10.07 -21.09
CA PHE A 340 -17.32 10.13 -19.70
C PHE A 340 -15.93 9.49 -19.57
N GLU A 341 -14.91 10.30 -19.32
CA GLU A 341 -13.51 9.87 -19.23
C GLU A 341 -13.12 9.67 -17.77
N LEU A 342 -12.63 8.48 -17.45
CA LEU A 342 -12.01 8.19 -16.16
C LEU A 342 -10.49 8.13 -16.30
N ARG A 343 -9.77 8.71 -15.33
CA ARG A 343 -8.31 8.81 -15.30
C ARG A 343 -7.72 8.29 -14.00
N GLY A 344 -6.57 7.63 -14.09
CA GLY A 344 -5.81 7.19 -12.92
C GLY A 344 -6.35 5.92 -12.25
N ALA A 345 -6.13 5.80 -10.95
CA ALA A 345 -6.60 4.67 -10.15
C ALA A 345 -8.01 4.93 -9.60
N ILE A 346 -9.00 4.24 -10.16
CA ILE A 346 -10.41 4.43 -9.82
C ILE A 346 -10.77 3.63 -8.57
N ARG A 347 -11.32 4.34 -7.60
CA ARG A 347 -11.85 3.82 -6.32
C ARG A 347 -13.28 4.33 -6.13
N PHE A 348 -13.85 4.11 -4.95
CA PHE A 348 -15.23 4.50 -4.66
C PHE A 348 -15.54 5.96 -5.04
N ALA A 349 -14.78 6.95 -4.53
CA ALA A 349 -15.09 8.36 -4.80
C ALA A 349 -15.02 8.73 -6.29
N GLY A 350 -14.09 8.14 -7.04
CA GLY A 350 -14.00 8.34 -8.49
C GLY A 350 -15.16 7.68 -9.25
N ALA A 351 -15.52 6.46 -8.87
CA ALA A 351 -16.65 5.74 -9.46
C ALA A 351 -17.99 6.40 -9.10
N GLU A 352 -18.20 6.81 -7.85
CA GLU A 352 -19.38 7.56 -7.41
C GLU A 352 -19.51 8.89 -8.16
N ARG A 353 -18.41 9.63 -8.35
CA ARG A 353 -18.45 10.88 -9.13
C ARG A 353 -18.79 10.61 -10.60
N PHE A 354 -18.35 9.49 -11.15
CA PHE A 354 -18.72 9.05 -12.48
C PHE A 354 -20.21 8.72 -12.57
N THR A 355 -20.75 7.94 -11.63
CA THR A 355 -22.18 7.65 -11.51
C THR A 355 -22.99 8.95 -11.38
N ARG A 356 -22.56 9.89 -10.51
CA ARG A 356 -23.22 11.18 -10.34
C ARG A 356 -23.21 11.99 -11.65
N ALA A 357 -22.08 12.04 -12.36
CA ALA A 357 -22.00 12.71 -13.66
C ALA A 357 -22.92 12.07 -14.71
N LEU A 358 -23.08 10.75 -14.71
CA LEU A 358 -24.06 10.06 -15.57
C LEU A 358 -25.48 10.50 -15.24
N VAL A 359 -25.86 10.46 -13.96
CA VAL A 359 -27.19 10.88 -13.50
C VAL A 359 -27.45 12.34 -13.86
N GLU A 360 -26.49 13.23 -13.61
CA GLU A 360 -26.60 14.65 -13.95
C GLU A 360 -26.86 14.88 -15.44
N GLN A 361 -26.17 14.15 -16.32
CA GLN A 361 -26.29 14.34 -17.77
C GLN A 361 -27.48 13.60 -18.41
N LEU A 362 -27.92 12.49 -17.83
CA LEU A 362 -28.84 11.53 -18.46
C LEU A 362 -30.23 11.45 -17.83
N ALA A 363 -30.40 11.95 -16.60
CA ALA A 363 -31.71 12.00 -15.94
C ALA A 363 -32.73 12.83 -16.74
N ALA A 364 -34.01 12.55 -16.56
CA ALA A 364 -35.07 13.37 -17.12
C ALA A 364 -34.95 14.82 -16.60
N PRO A 365 -35.07 15.84 -17.48
CA PRO A 365 -35.08 17.23 -17.04
C PRO A 365 -36.20 17.46 -16.02
N SER A 366 -35.93 18.26 -14.99
CA SER A 366 -36.92 18.64 -13.98
C SER A 366 -36.76 20.11 -13.62
N GLU A 367 -37.85 20.77 -13.25
CA GLU A 367 -37.83 22.18 -12.81
C GLU A 367 -36.91 22.39 -11.59
N ALA A 368 -36.79 21.38 -10.71
CA ALA A 368 -35.92 21.42 -9.54
C ALA A 368 -34.42 21.38 -9.89
N ARG A 369 -34.04 20.92 -11.10
CA ARG A 369 -32.65 20.79 -11.54
C ARG A 369 -32.50 21.14 -13.02
N PRO A 370 -32.56 22.44 -13.38
CA PRO A 370 -32.62 22.88 -14.77
C PRO A 370 -31.36 22.60 -15.59
N THR A 371 -30.21 22.35 -14.94
CA THR A 371 -28.94 21.99 -15.60
C THR A 371 -28.77 20.50 -15.84
N HIS A 372 -29.68 19.66 -15.31
CA HIS A 372 -29.64 18.20 -15.50
C HIS A 372 -30.33 17.78 -16.80
N GLY A 373 -29.92 16.63 -17.33
CA GLY A 373 -30.58 16.01 -18.48
C GLY A 373 -30.22 16.60 -19.83
N LYS A 374 -29.11 17.36 -19.93
CA LYS A 374 -28.60 17.91 -21.21
C LYS A 374 -28.51 16.85 -22.30
N HIS A 375 -28.16 15.62 -21.93
CA HIS A 375 -28.02 14.48 -22.83
C HIS A 375 -29.05 13.38 -22.56
N HIS A 376 -30.21 13.72 -21.99
CA HIS A 376 -31.28 12.75 -21.71
C HIS A 376 -31.69 11.93 -22.94
N ASN A 377 -31.78 12.58 -24.09
CA ASN A 377 -32.18 11.97 -25.37
C ASN A 377 -31.00 11.40 -26.17
N ALA A 378 -29.80 11.31 -25.60
CA ALA A 378 -28.64 10.77 -26.31
C ALA A 378 -28.86 9.28 -26.66
N CYS A 379 -28.75 8.96 -27.96
CA CYS A 379 -28.96 7.59 -28.46
C CYS A 379 -27.79 6.65 -28.15
N ALA A 380 -26.63 7.20 -27.81
CA ALA A 380 -25.43 6.47 -27.45
C ALA A 380 -24.60 7.22 -26.39
N ILE A 381 -23.86 6.46 -25.59
CA ILE A 381 -22.97 6.94 -24.54
C ILE A 381 -21.59 6.27 -24.69
N VAL A 382 -20.52 7.01 -24.40
CA VAL A 382 -19.16 6.46 -24.39
C VAL A 382 -18.55 6.54 -23.00
N PHE A 383 -18.10 5.41 -22.47
CA PHE A 383 -17.25 5.36 -21.29
C PHE A 383 -15.80 5.22 -21.74
N SER A 384 -14.91 6.14 -21.35
CA SER A 384 -13.49 6.06 -21.70
C SER A 384 -12.63 5.72 -20.49
N LEU A 385 -12.07 4.52 -20.50
CA LEU A 385 -11.11 3.99 -19.53
C LEU A 385 -9.68 3.99 -20.08
N LYS A 386 -9.44 4.71 -21.18
CA LYS A 386 -8.13 4.78 -21.84
C LYS A 386 -7.01 5.23 -20.90
N GLU A 387 -7.32 6.18 -20.04
CA GLU A 387 -6.38 6.78 -19.09
C GLU A 387 -6.57 6.23 -17.67
N ALA A 388 -7.46 5.25 -17.49
CA ALA A 388 -7.60 4.53 -16.24
C ALA A 388 -6.51 3.45 -16.16
N TYR A 389 -5.79 3.43 -15.02
CA TYR A 389 -4.74 2.44 -14.76
C TYR A 389 -5.26 1.24 -13.96
N SER A 390 -6.20 1.43 -13.03
CA SER A 390 -6.79 0.33 -12.25
C SER A 390 -8.17 0.67 -11.72
N LEU A 391 -9.05 -0.33 -11.58
CA LEU A 391 -10.33 -0.24 -10.87
C LEU A 391 -10.30 -1.24 -9.71
N ASN A 392 -10.62 -0.81 -8.49
CA ASN A 392 -10.82 -1.76 -7.38
C ASN A 392 -12.20 -2.43 -7.46
N ASP A 393 -12.43 -3.45 -6.64
CA ASP A 393 -13.69 -4.23 -6.68
C ASP A 393 -14.96 -3.38 -6.53
N VAL A 394 -14.90 -2.31 -5.74
CA VAL A 394 -16.02 -1.38 -5.56
C VAL A 394 -16.26 -0.57 -6.84
N ALA A 395 -15.19 -0.01 -7.44
CA ALA A 395 -15.30 0.70 -8.71
C ALA A 395 -15.78 -0.22 -9.84
N GLN A 396 -15.30 -1.47 -9.88
CA GLN A 396 -15.79 -2.49 -10.83
C GLN A 396 -17.30 -2.72 -10.68
N LYS A 397 -17.80 -2.88 -9.44
CA LYS A 397 -19.22 -3.07 -9.16
C LYS A 397 -20.06 -1.86 -9.60
N LEU A 398 -19.65 -0.65 -9.24
CA LEU A 398 -20.36 0.57 -9.62
C LEU A 398 -20.38 0.78 -11.13
N LEU A 399 -19.24 0.65 -11.81
CA LEU A 399 -19.19 0.82 -13.26
C LEU A 399 -19.97 -0.25 -14.02
N ARG A 400 -20.03 -1.50 -13.52
CA ARG A 400 -20.93 -2.52 -14.08
C ARG A 400 -22.40 -2.12 -13.93
N GLU A 401 -22.79 -1.67 -12.74
CA GLU A 401 -24.15 -1.20 -12.50
C GLU A 401 -24.50 -0.02 -13.43
N ASP A 402 -23.58 0.94 -13.61
CA ASP A 402 -23.74 2.05 -14.53
C ASP A 402 -23.88 1.59 -15.98
N CYS A 403 -23.09 0.59 -16.41
CA CYS A 403 -23.21 0.02 -17.76
C CYS A 403 -24.58 -0.61 -17.97
N TRP A 404 -25.03 -1.42 -17.00
CA TRP A 404 -26.31 -2.11 -17.07
C TRP A 404 -27.47 -1.12 -17.12
N ARG A 405 -27.48 -0.09 -16.25
CA ARG A 405 -28.53 0.94 -16.24
C ARG A 405 -28.63 1.67 -17.57
N VAL A 406 -27.51 2.16 -18.09
CA VAL A 406 -27.49 2.87 -19.39
C VAL A 406 -28.04 1.99 -20.52
N MET A 407 -27.68 0.70 -20.53
CA MET A 407 -28.17 -0.24 -21.55
C MET A 407 -29.65 -0.63 -21.35
N SER A 408 -30.10 -0.78 -20.10
CA SER A 408 -31.50 -1.11 -19.78
C SER A 408 -32.48 0.01 -20.13
N GLU A 409 -32.01 1.26 -20.15
CA GLU A 409 -32.76 2.43 -20.66
C GLU A 409 -32.78 2.50 -22.20
N GLY A 410 -32.27 1.47 -22.90
CA GLY A 410 -32.30 1.36 -24.36
C GLY A 410 -31.20 2.16 -25.08
N ARG A 411 -30.24 2.74 -24.36
CA ARG A 411 -29.13 3.50 -24.97
C ARG A 411 -28.00 2.58 -25.41
N LYS A 412 -27.36 2.89 -26.53
CA LYS A 412 -26.15 2.18 -26.97
C LYS A 412 -24.96 2.57 -26.09
N LEU A 413 -24.25 1.60 -25.51
CA LEU A 413 -23.05 1.86 -24.71
C LEU A 413 -21.79 1.35 -25.41
N VAL A 414 -20.79 2.23 -25.54
CA VAL A 414 -19.45 1.87 -26.00
C VAL A 414 -18.43 2.15 -24.90
N VAL A 415 -17.58 1.17 -24.61
CA VAL A 415 -16.51 1.28 -23.61
C VAL A 415 -15.16 1.27 -24.32
N ILE A 416 -14.39 2.35 -24.17
CA ILE A 416 -13.02 2.44 -24.66
C ILE A 416 -12.09 1.95 -23.54
N ASP A 417 -11.65 0.70 -23.63
CA ASP A 417 -10.82 0.05 -22.61
C ASP A 417 -9.67 -0.76 -23.25
N PRO A 418 -8.62 -0.07 -23.73
CA PRO A 418 -7.48 -0.73 -24.36
C PRO A 418 -6.68 -1.60 -23.38
N ASN A 419 -6.72 -1.27 -22.09
CA ASN A 419 -5.95 -1.93 -21.03
C ASN A 419 -6.74 -3.05 -20.33
N ARG A 420 -7.99 -3.29 -20.74
CA ARG A 420 -8.90 -4.29 -20.16
C ARG A 420 -9.04 -4.15 -18.64
N VAL A 421 -9.12 -2.91 -18.16
CA VAL A 421 -9.25 -2.64 -16.72
C VAL A 421 -10.65 -2.91 -16.21
N LEU A 422 -11.69 -2.88 -17.05
CA LEU A 422 -13.06 -3.22 -16.69
C LEU A 422 -13.33 -4.72 -16.84
N SER A 423 -13.85 -5.34 -15.79
CA SER A 423 -14.35 -6.70 -15.82
C SER A 423 -15.87 -6.71 -15.77
N LEU A 424 -16.49 -7.28 -16.81
CA LEU A 424 -17.94 -7.47 -16.88
C LEU A 424 -18.43 -8.67 -16.04
N LYS A 425 -17.51 -9.50 -15.52
CA LYS A 425 -17.87 -10.66 -14.70
C LYS A 425 -18.63 -10.26 -13.43
N GLY A 426 -19.65 -11.04 -13.08
CA GLY A 426 -20.48 -10.83 -11.90
C GLY A 426 -21.70 -9.94 -12.14
N ASN A 427 -22.15 -9.85 -13.40
CA ASN A 427 -23.47 -9.35 -13.78
C ASN A 427 -23.96 -10.17 -14.98
N ASP A 428 -24.86 -11.12 -14.74
CA ASP A 428 -25.31 -12.09 -15.74
C ASP A 428 -25.89 -11.45 -17.00
N GLU A 429 -26.56 -10.31 -16.86
CA GLU A 429 -27.17 -9.60 -17.99
C GLU A 429 -26.13 -8.93 -18.89
N LEU A 430 -25.08 -8.34 -18.30
CA LEU A 430 -23.94 -7.81 -19.06
C LEU A 430 -23.06 -8.92 -19.65
N GLU A 431 -23.04 -10.11 -19.05
CA GLU A 431 -22.34 -11.25 -19.63
C GLU A 431 -23.07 -11.80 -20.86
N LYS A 432 -24.42 -11.83 -20.83
CA LYS A 432 -25.25 -12.23 -21.99
C LYS A 432 -25.27 -11.18 -23.09
N ASN A 433 -25.37 -9.90 -22.73
CA ASN A 433 -25.44 -8.78 -23.66
C ASN A 433 -24.44 -7.67 -23.28
N PRO A 434 -23.14 -7.86 -23.58
CA PRO A 434 -22.10 -6.93 -23.17
C PRO A 434 -22.13 -5.62 -23.96
N PRO A 435 -21.70 -4.49 -23.37
CA PRO A 435 -21.45 -3.27 -24.10
C PRO A 435 -20.35 -3.48 -25.14
N LYS A 436 -20.32 -2.61 -26.16
CA LYS A 436 -19.28 -2.70 -27.17
C LYS A 436 -17.94 -2.19 -26.61
N ILE A 437 -16.99 -3.11 -26.37
CA ILE A 437 -15.63 -2.74 -25.96
C ILE A 437 -14.75 -2.48 -27.19
N VAL A 438 -14.03 -1.35 -27.20
CA VAL A 438 -13.14 -0.91 -28.27
C VAL A 438 -11.81 -0.39 -27.73
N LYS A 439 -10.79 -0.25 -28.58
CA LYS A 439 -9.46 0.21 -28.16
C LYS A 439 -9.26 1.73 -28.30
N SER A 440 -10.08 2.39 -29.12
CA SER A 440 -9.86 3.79 -29.47
C SER A 440 -11.15 4.58 -29.67
N ARG A 441 -11.05 5.91 -29.60
CA ARG A 441 -12.16 6.81 -29.95
C ARG A 441 -12.57 6.66 -31.41
N GLN A 442 -11.65 6.34 -32.31
CA GLN A 442 -11.97 6.16 -33.73
C GLN A 442 -12.86 4.93 -33.95
N GLU A 443 -12.57 3.82 -33.27
CA GLU A 443 -13.41 2.62 -33.28
C GLU A 443 -14.79 2.89 -32.66
N ALA A 444 -14.84 3.61 -31.54
CA ALA A 444 -16.11 3.99 -30.91
C ALA A 444 -16.99 4.79 -31.88
N ARG A 445 -16.40 5.76 -32.57
CA ARG A 445 -17.11 6.60 -33.56
C ARG A 445 -17.62 5.79 -34.74
N ARG A 446 -16.79 4.93 -35.33
CA ARG A 446 -17.21 4.03 -36.43
C ARG A 446 -18.35 3.12 -36.02
N TYR A 447 -18.36 2.64 -34.78
CA TYR A 447 -19.45 1.79 -34.27
C TYR A 447 -20.76 2.56 -34.11
N ILE A 448 -20.70 3.80 -33.60
CA ILE A 448 -21.91 4.60 -33.34
C ILE A 448 -22.47 5.23 -34.63
N GLY A 449 -21.62 5.85 -35.46
CA GLY A 449 -22.02 6.61 -36.65
C GLY A 449 -21.85 5.86 -37.98
N GLY A 450 -21.29 4.64 -37.99
CA GLY A 450 -21.06 3.84 -39.20
C GLY A 450 -19.75 4.15 -39.95
N ALA A 451 -19.50 3.40 -41.02
CA ALA A 451 -18.35 3.64 -41.91
C ALA A 451 -18.57 4.95 -42.70
N GLY A 452 -17.75 5.97 -42.43
CA GLY A 452 -17.83 7.30 -43.09
C GLY A 452 -18.26 8.47 -42.21
N CYS A 453 -18.43 8.29 -40.89
CA CYS A 453 -18.72 9.41 -39.98
C CYS A 453 -17.48 10.33 -39.75
N HIS A 454 -17.70 11.65 -39.64
CA HIS A 454 -16.64 12.65 -39.41
C HIS A 454 -16.88 13.49 -38.15
N LYS A 455 -15.86 14.22 -37.66
CA LYS A 455 -15.97 14.99 -36.39
C LYS A 455 -16.42 16.37 -36.80
N VAL A 456 -17.56 16.83 -36.30
CA VAL A 456 -17.88 18.26 -36.37
C VAL A 456 -17.12 18.91 -35.22
N SER A 457 -16.36 19.96 -35.51
CA SER A 457 -15.41 20.61 -34.57
C SER A 457 -15.98 20.73 -33.15
N SER A 458 -15.18 20.36 -32.14
CA SER A 458 -15.58 20.49 -30.73
C SER A 458 -15.72 21.97 -30.37
N HIS A 459 -16.90 22.41 -29.96
CA HIS A 459 -17.00 23.61 -29.15
C HIS A 459 -16.21 23.38 -27.87
N SER A 460 -15.24 24.27 -27.64
CA SER A 460 -14.57 24.40 -26.36
C SER A 460 -15.62 24.84 -25.35
N ASP A 461 -16.03 23.94 -24.44
CA ASP A 461 -16.75 24.37 -23.26
C ASP A 461 -15.85 25.34 -22.49
N SER A 462 -16.34 26.57 -22.39
CA SER A 462 -15.83 27.66 -21.56
C SER A 462 -15.55 27.16 -20.15
N GLY A 463 -14.35 27.45 -19.65
CA GLY A 463 -14.02 27.30 -18.24
C GLY A 463 -15.06 28.03 -17.39
N VAL A 464 -15.69 27.28 -16.49
CA VAL A 464 -16.27 27.85 -15.29
C VAL A 464 -15.23 27.62 -14.21
N ASP A 465 -14.44 28.65 -13.95
CA ASP A 465 -13.68 28.80 -12.71
C ASP A 465 -14.70 28.85 -11.56
N ILE A 466 -14.72 27.81 -10.72
CA ILE A 466 -14.80 27.90 -9.24
C ILE A 466 -14.02 26.73 -8.63
#